data_AF-A0A6C0DKN1-F1
#
_entry.id   AF-A0A6C0DKN1-F1
#
_cell.length_a   1.000
_cell.length_b   1.000
_cell.length_c   1.000
_cell.angle_alpha   90.00
_cell.angle_beta   90.00
_cell.angle_gamma   90.00
#
_symmetry.space_group_name_H-M   'P 1'
#
loop_
_entity.id
_entity.type
_entity.pdbx_description
1 polymer ?
#
loop_
_entity_poly.entity_id
_entity_poly.type
_entity_poly.pdbx_seq_one_letter_code
_entity_poly.pdbx_strand_id
1 'polypeptide(L)'
;MFLRKDVHAYNIVRKKIFMFVMAFLIVGALNYLSIALFKVNFIQKITRKEKIAEIVYLLIGLSALYVMFDRDTYLPFLGRAVFPCDILVESMPKDATLTLTLKVRPNSKVIYWASNPSTTGELTDYKGAYGNYENSGISKSNSKGIVKLNIMDPQPYYVPYKGVLPRHVHYRVCCSSGMLGPVRTVYLATREII
;
A
#
# COMPACT_ATOMS: atom_id res chain seq x y z
N MET A 1 -17.40 -20.33 -0.89
CA MET A 1 -16.58 -20.53 0.32
C MET A 1 -15.09 -20.80 0.02
N PHE A 2 -14.55 -20.43 -1.16
CA PHE A 2 -13.16 -20.75 -1.53
C PHE A 2 -12.14 -19.61 -1.30
N LEU A 3 -12.53 -18.33 -1.31
CA LEU A 3 -11.59 -17.20 -1.24
C LEU A 3 -10.92 -16.93 0.14
N ARG A 4 -11.30 -17.65 1.20
CA ARG A 4 -10.87 -17.32 2.59
C ARG A 4 -9.48 -17.88 2.92
N LYS A 5 -9.11 -19.05 2.38
CA LYS A 5 -7.82 -19.72 2.65
C LYS A 5 -6.69 -19.16 1.76
N ASP A 6 -6.99 -18.88 0.50
CA ASP A 6 -5.99 -18.49 -0.51
C ASP A 6 -5.37 -17.13 -0.23
N VAL A 7 -6.18 -16.13 0.16
CA VAL A 7 -5.67 -14.80 0.52
C VAL A 7 -4.83 -14.85 1.80
N HIS A 8 -5.18 -15.70 2.77
CA HIS A 8 -4.41 -15.80 4.01
C HIS A 8 -3.07 -16.49 3.79
N ALA A 9 -3.06 -17.60 3.05
CA ALA A 9 -1.84 -18.34 2.71
C ALA A 9 -0.91 -17.52 1.80
N TYR A 10 -1.45 -16.87 0.76
CA TYR A 10 -0.70 -15.94 -0.10
C TYR A 10 0.03 -14.86 0.70
N ASN A 11 -0.65 -14.33 1.72
CA ASN A 11 -0.07 -13.30 2.58
C ASN A 11 1.01 -13.83 3.54
N ILE A 12 0.95 -15.11 3.95
CA ILE A 12 2.01 -15.72 4.77
C ILE A 12 3.25 -16.00 3.92
N VAL A 13 3.06 -16.54 2.72
CA VAL A 13 4.17 -16.83 1.79
C VAL A 13 4.90 -15.54 1.42
N ARG A 14 4.18 -14.48 1.01
CA ARG A 14 4.80 -13.19 0.68
C ARG A 14 5.60 -12.60 1.85
N LYS A 15 5.09 -12.70 3.08
CA LYS A 15 5.80 -12.24 4.28
C LYS A 15 7.09 -13.03 4.51
N LYS A 16 7.03 -14.36 4.38
CA LYS A 16 8.22 -15.22 4.52
C LYS A 16 9.27 -14.89 3.44
N ILE A 17 8.85 -14.71 2.19
CA ILE A 17 9.74 -14.28 1.10
C ILE A 17 10.42 -12.96 1.47
N PHE A 18 9.65 -11.96 1.91
CA PHE A 18 10.22 -10.68 2.33
C PHE A 18 11.22 -10.82 3.49
N MET A 19 10.94 -11.67 4.47
CA MET A 19 11.89 -11.96 5.55
C MET A 19 13.21 -12.57 5.03
N PHE A 20 13.14 -13.52 4.09
CA PHE A 20 14.33 -14.10 3.47
C PHE A 20 15.12 -13.06 2.66
N VAL A 21 14.43 -12.25 1.86
CA VAL A 21 15.02 -11.14 1.10
C VAL A 21 15.76 -10.18 2.04
N MET A 22 15.12 -9.76 3.14
CA MET A 22 15.76 -8.88 4.13
C MET A 22 16.95 -9.54 4.79
N ALA A 23 16.89 -10.84 5.10
CA ALA A 23 18.03 -11.57 5.65
C ALA A 23 19.23 -11.56 4.71
N PHE A 24 19.04 -11.81 3.41
CA PHE A 24 20.13 -11.70 2.42
C PHE A 24 20.69 -10.28 2.33
N LEU A 25 19.85 -9.25 2.33
CA LEU A 25 20.31 -7.86 2.31
C LEU A 25 21.17 -7.52 3.54
N ILE A 26 20.74 -7.96 4.73
CA ILE A 26 21.50 -7.76 5.97
C ILE A 26 22.84 -8.50 5.90
N VAL A 27 22.85 -9.77 5.45
CA VAL A 27 24.09 -10.54 5.26
C VAL A 27 25.04 -9.83 4.28
N GLY A 28 24.52 -9.33 3.15
CA GLY A 28 25.30 -8.58 2.18
C GLY A 28 25.88 -7.29 2.74
N ALA A 29 25.07 -6.51 3.45
CA ALA A 29 25.50 -5.26 4.08
C ALA A 29 26.56 -5.50 5.16
N LEU A 30 26.37 -6.50 6.03
CA LEU A 30 27.35 -6.87 7.05
C LEU A 30 28.65 -7.40 6.45
N ASN A 31 28.57 -8.19 5.38
CA ASN A 31 29.77 -8.63 4.66
C ASN A 31 30.53 -7.46 4.04
N TYR A 32 29.83 -6.51 3.42
CA TYR A 32 30.44 -5.30 2.87
C TYR A 32 31.10 -4.45 3.97
N LEU A 33 30.42 -4.27 5.11
CA LEU A 33 30.97 -3.58 6.28
C LEU A 33 32.24 -4.27 6.80
N SER A 34 32.26 -5.60 6.88
CA SER A 34 33.43 -6.36 7.28
C SER A 34 34.62 -6.19 6.33
N ILE A 35 34.36 -6.19 5.01
CA ILE A 35 35.41 -5.95 4.01
C ILE A 35 35.97 -4.53 4.20
N ALA A 36 35.11 -3.54 4.44
CA ALA A 36 35.54 -2.16 4.63
C ALA A 36 36.43 -1.99 5.88
N LEU A 37 35.99 -2.53 7.03
CA LEU A 37 36.63 -2.33 8.33
C LEU A 37 37.82 -3.26 8.59
N PHE A 38 37.68 -4.55 8.25
CA PHE A 38 38.64 -5.59 8.64
C PHE A 38 39.38 -6.21 7.45
N LYS A 39 39.03 -5.82 6.22
CA LYS A 39 39.50 -6.47 4.98
C LYS A 39 39.19 -7.97 4.93
N VAL A 40 38.15 -8.40 5.67
CA VAL A 40 37.71 -9.80 5.71
C VAL A 40 36.40 -9.97 4.95
N ASN A 41 36.41 -10.88 3.98
CA ASN A 41 35.21 -11.33 3.28
C ASN A 41 34.61 -12.56 4.00
N PHE A 42 33.63 -12.33 4.88
CA PHE A 42 33.01 -13.40 5.68
C PHE A 42 32.30 -14.43 4.81
N ILE A 43 31.62 -14.01 3.74
CA ILE A 43 30.90 -14.93 2.85
C ILE A 43 31.89 -15.90 2.22
N GLN A 44 32.98 -15.42 1.63
CA GLN A 44 34.02 -16.30 1.05
C GLN A 44 34.68 -17.18 2.12
N LYS A 45 34.97 -16.62 3.30
CA LYS A 45 35.61 -17.35 4.41
C LYS A 45 34.74 -18.50 4.95
N ILE A 46 33.42 -18.29 5.06
CA ILE A 46 32.48 -19.28 5.59
C ILE A 46 32.17 -20.35 4.55
N THR A 47 31.90 -19.97 3.30
CA THR A 47 31.51 -20.94 2.27
C THR A 47 32.68 -21.81 1.83
N ARG A 48 33.93 -21.32 1.92
CA ARG A 48 35.19 -21.99 1.51
C ARG A 48 35.24 -22.43 0.04
N LYS A 49 34.18 -22.20 -0.73
CA LYS A 49 34.02 -22.57 -2.14
C LYS A 49 33.51 -21.36 -2.91
N GLU A 50 34.27 -20.95 -3.92
CA GLU A 50 33.97 -19.75 -4.70
C GLU A 50 32.58 -19.81 -5.35
N LYS A 51 32.22 -20.95 -5.94
CA LYS A 51 30.90 -21.14 -6.57
C LYS A 51 29.73 -20.97 -5.59
N ILE A 52 29.89 -21.38 -4.33
CA ILE A 52 28.85 -21.17 -3.31
C ILE A 52 28.78 -19.69 -2.92
N ALA A 53 29.93 -19.02 -2.77
CA ALA A 53 29.96 -17.59 -2.53
C ALA A 53 29.29 -16.79 -3.66
N GLU A 54 29.58 -17.12 -4.92
CA GLU A 54 28.95 -16.52 -6.11
C GLU A 54 27.41 -16.63 -6.05
N ILE A 55 26.89 -17.82 -5.72
CA ILE A 55 25.44 -18.03 -5.58
C ILE A 55 24.87 -17.15 -4.46
N VAL A 56 25.54 -17.04 -3.31
CA VAL A 56 25.10 -16.17 -2.21
C VAL A 56 25.07 -14.71 -2.66
N TYR A 57 26.09 -14.23 -3.35
CA TYR A 57 26.11 -12.87 -3.89
C TYR A 57 25.00 -12.63 -4.92
N LEU A 58 24.72 -13.60 -5.78
CA LEU A 58 23.59 -13.53 -6.71
C LEU A 58 22.26 -13.40 -5.96
N LEU A 59 22.03 -14.18 -4.90
CA LEU A 59 20.81 -14.10 -4.08
C LEU A 59 20.68 -12.75 -3.37
N ILE A 60 21.80 -12.16 -2.91
CA ILE A 60 21.83 -10.81 -2.34
C ILE A 60 21.43 -9.79 -3.41
N GLY A 61 22.01 -9.87 -4.61
CA GLY A 61 21.70 -8.97 -5.73
C GLY A 61 20.23 -9.07 -6.17
N LEU A 62 19.70 -10.28 -6.31
CA LEU A 62 18.28 -10.50 -6.63
C LEU A 62 17.35 -9.98 -5.52
N SER A 63 17.75 -10.12 -4.26
CA SER A 63 17.02 -9.57 -3.10
C SER A 63 16.99 -8.04 -3.15
N ALA A 64 18.11 -7.40 -3.51
CA ALA A 64 18.19 -5.95 -3.67
C ALA A 64 17.29 -5.45 -4.79
N LEU A 65 17.31 -6.13 -5.95
CA LEU A 65 16.42 -5.80 -7.07
C LEU A 65 14.95 -5.97 -6.69
N TYR A 66 14.59 -7.03 -5.97
CA TYR A 66 13.23 -7.23 -5.48
C TYR A 66 12.73 -6.06 -4.63
N VAL A 67 13.55 -5.59 -3.68
CA VAL A 67 13.21 -4.47 -2.79
C VAL A 67 13.21 -3.12 -3.53
N MET A 68 14.14 -2.93 -4.45
CA MET A 68 14.29 -1.71 -5.26
C MET A 68 13.04 -1.41 -6.10
N PHE A 69 12.34 -2.43 -6.58
CA PHE A 69 11.12 -2.24 -7.37
C PHE A 69 9.83 -2.41 -6.54
N ASP A 70 9.92 -2.68 -5.24
CA ASP A 70 8.74 -2.71 -4.37
C ASP A 70 8.38 -1.30 -3.91
N ARG A 71 7.18 -0.85 -4.30
CA ARG A 71 6.62 0.46 -3.97
C ARG A 71 6.57 0.72 -2.46
N ASP A 72 6.21 -0.30 -1.67
CA ASP A 72 5.98 -0.14 -0.23
C ASP A 72 7.31 0.02 0.53
N THR A 73 8.45 -0.34 -0.08
CA THR A 73 9.80 -0.02 0.45
C THR A 73 9.99 1.48 0.64
N TYR A 74 9.63 2.28 -0.37
CA TYR A 74 9.83 3.74 -0.35
C TYR A 74 8.60 4.49 0.20
N LEU A 75 7.41 3.87 0.13
CA LEU A 75 6.15 4.43 0.57
C LEU A 75 5.45 3.45 1.53
N PRO A 76 6.00 3.19 2.72
CA PRO A 76 5.50 2.15 3.63
C PRO A 76 4.06 2.40 4.07
N PHE A 77 3.64 3.67 4.12
CA PHE A 77 2.27 4.04 4.42
C PHE A 77 1.27 3.55 3.35
N LEU A 78 1.67 3.23 2.11
CA LEU A 78 0.78 2.65 1.11
C LEU A 78 0.57 1.14 1.29
N GLY A 79 1.43 0.49 2.06
CA GLY A 79 1.38 -0.94 2.36
C GLY A 79 0.29 -1.32 3.35
N ARG A 80 0.30 -2.58 3.79
CA ARG A 80 -0.65 -3.10 4.78
C ARG A 80 -0.35 -2.52 6.16
N ALA A 81 -1.39 -2.25 6.94
CA ALA A 81 -1.24 -1.70 8.28
C ALA A 81 -1.98 -2.57 9.30
N VAL A 82 -1.39 -2.74 10.49
CA VAL A 82 -2.11 -3.32 11.64
C VAL A 82 -3.15 -2.31 12.09
N PHE A 83 -4.41 -2.74 12.18
CA PHE A 83 -5.49 -1.90 12.70
C PHE A 83 -6.64 -2.79 13.18
N PRO A 84 -7.14 -2.62 14.41
CA PRO A 84 -8.22 -3.43 14.95
C PRO A 84 -9.54 -3.08 14.28
N CYS A 85 -9.85 -3.69 13.14
CA CYS A 85 -11.01 -3.28 12.34
C CYS A 85 -12.37 -3.35 13.04
N ASP A 86 -12.47 -4.09 14.15
CA ASP A 86 -13.72 -4.20 14.89
C ASP A 86 -14.17 -2.86 15.47
N ILE A 87 -13.23 -1.95 15.77
CA ILE A 87 -13.55 -0.59 16.26
C ILE A 87 -14.07 0.35 15.18
N LEU A 88 -13.96 -0.01 13.90
CA LEU A 88 -14.40 0.85 12.80
C LEU A 88 -15.93 0.89 12.73
N VAL A 89 -16.51 2.06 12.96
CA VAL A 89 -17.96 2.28 12.86
C VAL A 89 -18.28 2.88 11.50
N GLU A 90 -19.36 2.42 10.88
CA GLU A 90 -19.79 2.96 9.58
C GLU A 90 -20.09 4.46 9.69
N SER A 91 -19.62 5.21 8.70
CA SER A 91 -19.67 6.67 8.65
C SER A 91 -19.56 7.16 7.22
N MET A 92 -20.03 8.38 6.98
CA MET A 92 -19.92 9.07 5.70
C MET A 92 -19.78 10.57 5.92
N PRO A 93 -19.19 11.32 4.97
CA PRO A 93 -19.21 12.77 5.00
C PRO A 93 -20.65 13.28 4.99
N LYS A 94 -20.91 14.36 5.74
CA LYS A 94 -22.25 14.95 5.88
C LYS A 94 -22.81 15.43 4.53
N ASP A 95 -21.94 16.01 3.70
CA ASP A 95 -22.31 16.64 2.43
C ASP A 95 -21.94 15.77 1.22
N ALA A 96 -22.08 14.45 1.34
CA ALA A 96 -21.74 13.53 0.25
C ALA A 96 -22.56 13.84 -1.02
N THR A 97 -21.88 14.07 -2.14
CA THR A 97 -22.50 14.40 -3.43
C THR A 97 -22.32 13.32 -4.50
N LEU A 98 -21.49 12.31 -4.23
CA LEU A 98 -21.21 11.22 -5.16
C LEU A 98 -21.19 9.87 -4.43
N THR A 99 -21.78 8.85 -5.05
CA THR A 99 -21.72 7.46 -4.57
C THR A 99 -20.93 6.59 -5.54
N LEU A 100 -19.78 6.07 -5.08
CA LEU A 100 -18.97 5.11 -5.83
C LEU A 100 -19.31 3.68 -5.40
N THR A 101 -19.64 2.81 -6.36
CA THR A 101 -19.90 1.39 -6.09
C THR A 101 -18.69 0.54 -6.46
N LEU A 102 -18.17 -0.24 -5.51
CA LEU A 102 -17.01 -1.11 -5.71
C LEU A 102 -17.32 -2.57 -5.39
N LYS A 103 -16.59 -3.48 -6.04
CA LYS A 103 -16.54 -4.90 -5.70
C LYS A 103 -15.30 -5.17 -4.83
N VAL A 104 -15.53 -5.59 -3.60
CA VAL A 104 -14.50 -5.95 -2.61
C VAL A 104 -14.80 -7.33 -2.00
N ARG A 105 -14.03 -7.72 -0.98
CA ARG A 105 -14.29 -8.95 -0.23
C ARG A 105 -15.66 -8.85 0.47
N PRO A 106 -16.55 -9.86 0.37
CA PRO A 106 -17.83 -9.88 1.08
C PRO A 106 -17.71 -9.63 2.59
N ASN A 107 -18.70 -8.91 3.13
CA ASN A 107 -18.83 -8.62 4.56
C ASN A 107 -17.60 -7.95 5.19
N SER A 108 -16.79 -7.23 4.41
CA SER A 108 -15.63 -6.48 4.90
C SER A 108 -15.96 -5.00 5.10
N LYS A 109 -15.34 -4.37 6.10
CA LYS A 109 -15.35 -2.91 6.26
C LYS A 109 -14.34 -2.29 5.30
N VAL A 110 -14.71 -1.16 4.71
CA VAL A 110 -13.89 -0.39 3.78
C VAL A 110 -13.74 1.01 4.35
N ILE A 111 -12.50 1.41 4.62
CA ILE A 111 -12.16 2.78 4.98
C ILE A 111 -11.79 3.50 3.68
N TYR A 112 -12.35 4.67 3.44
CA TYR A 112 -12.10 5.43 2.23
C TYR A 112 -11.94 6.92 2.53
N TRP A 113 -11.19 7.60 1.67
CA TRP A 113 -10.99 9.05 1.72
C TRP A 113 -10.67 9.58 0.33
N ALA A 114 -10.99 10.84 0.09
CA ALA A 114 -10.69 11.57 -1.13
C ALA A 114 -10.33 13.03 -0.80
N SER A 115 -9.84 13.79 -1.78
CA SER A 115 -9.64 15.23 -1.59
C SER A 115 -10.98 15.93 -1.38
N ASN A 116 -10.99 17.04 -0.63
CA ASN A 116 -12.16 17.89 -0.50
C ASN A 116 -12.52 18.51 -1.86
N PRO A 117 -13.78 18.87 -2.13
CA PRO A 117 -14.15 19.63 -3.31
C PRO A 117 -13.39 20.96 -3.40
N SER A 118 -13.17 21.46 -4.62
CA SER A 118 -12.67 22.83 -4.81
C SER A 118 -13.84 23.80 -4.84
N THR A 119 -13.74 24.91 -4.12
CA THR A 119 -14.67 26.05 -4.27
C THR A 119 -14.18 27.08 -5.28
N THR A 120 -12.87 27.14 -5.54
CA THR A 120 -12.23 28.15 -6.40
C THR A 120 -11.76 27.61 -7.75
N GLY A 121 -11.65 26.27 -7.89
CA GLY A 121 -11.08 25.62 -9.07
C GLY A 121 -9.54 25.62 -9.10
N GLU A 122 -8.89 26.22 -8.10
CA GLU A 122 -7.44 26.24 -7.99
C GLU A 122 -6.89 24.88 -7.56
N LEU A 123 -5.78 24.47 -8.17
CA LEU A 123 -5.08 23.24 -7.80
C LEU A 123 -4.31 23.47 -6.50
N THR A 124 -4.68 22.71 -5.48
CA THR A 124 -3.97 22.69 -4.20
C THR A 124 -2.88 21.62 -4.20
N ASP A 125 -1.92 21.73 -3.27
CA ASP A 125 -1.03 20.62 -2.98
C ASP A 125 -1.78 19.50 -2.23
N TYR A 126 -1.16 18.34 -2.12
CA TYR A 126 -1.79 17.21 -1.43
C TYR A 126 -2.15 17.48 0.04
N LYS A 127 -1.44 18.37 0.74
CA LYS A 127 -1.76 18.67 2.15
C LYS A 127 -3.04 19.50 2.25
N GLY A 128 -3.14 20.54 1.44
CA GLY A 128 -4.35 21.36 1.33
C GLY A 128 -5.54 20.57 0.79
N ALA A 129 -5.31 19.67 -0.18
CA ALA A 129 -6.37 18.92 -0.83
C ALA A 129 -7.16 18.01 0.12
N TYR A 130 -6.51 17.40 1.12
CA TYR A 130 -7.20 16.54 2.10
C TYR A 130 -7.72 17.29 3.34
N GLY A 131 -7.14 18.45 3.67
CA GLY A 131 -7.49 19.21 4.87
C GLY A 131 -7.51 18.32 6.12
N ASN A 132 -8.65 18.29 6.83
CA ASN A 132 -8.86 17.48 8.03
C ASN A 132 -9.47 16.09 7.76
N TYR A 133 -9.40 15.59 6.51
CA TYR A 133 -10.02 14.32 6.09
C TYR A 133 -11.55 14.28 6.25
N GLU A 134 -12.21 15.43 6.09
CA GLU A 134 -13.68 15.51 6.16
C GLU A 134 -14.35 14.71 5.04
N ASN A 135 -13.72 14.61 3.86
CA ASN A 135 -14.14 13.72 2.79
C ASN A 135 -13.66 12.27 2.99
N SER A 136 -14.06 11.67 4.10
CA SER A 136 -13.74 10.28 4.44
C SER A 136 -14.89 9.56 5.11
N GLY A 137 -14.82 8.23 5.12
CA GLY A 137 -15.84 7.43 5.75
C GLY A 137 -15.49 5.95 5.82
N ILE A 138 -16.43 5.20 6.37
CA ILE A 138 -16.34 3.75 6.55
C ILE A 138 -17.64 3.13 6.08
N SER A 139 -17.57 2.15 5.19
CA SER A 139 -18.74 1.42 4.71
C SER A 139 -18.51 -0.08 4.73
N LYS A 140 -19.57 -0.85 4.94
CA LYS A 140 -19.50 -2.31 4.93
C LYS A 140 -20.01 -2.88 3.60
N SER A 141 -19.22 -3.76 2.99
CA SER A 141 -19.66 -4.50 1.82
C SER A 141 -20.69 -5.56 2.20
N ASN A 142 -21.67 -5.82 1.33
CA ASN A 142 -22.68 -6.86 1.56
C ASN A 142 -22.14 -8.29 1.33
N SER A 143 -23.03 -9.29 1.41
CA SER A 143 -22.72 -10.71 1.20
C SER A 143 -22.20 -11.02 -0.22
N LYS A 144 -22.52 -10.16 -1.19
CA LYS A 144 -21.99 -10.24 -2.56
C LYS A 144 -20.69 -9.45 -2.72
N GLY A 145 -20.15 -8.81 -1.69
CA GLY A 145 -18.95 -7.98 -1.77
C GLY A 145 -19.16 -6.64 -2.47
N ILE A 146 -20.40 -6.18 -2.61
CA ILE A 146 -20.69 -4.85 -3.14
C ILE A 146 -20.67 -3.86 -1.98
N VAL A 147 -19.93 -2.76 -2.13
CA VAL A 147 -19.88 -1.64 -1.19
C VAL A 147 -20.19 -0.35 -1.93
N LYS A 148 -20.92 0.55 -1.26
CA LYS A 148 -21.17 1.91 -1.72
C LYS A 148 -20.36 2.87 -0.85
N LEU A 149 -19.58 3.74 -1.47
CA LEU A 149 -18.78 4.77 -0.80
C LEU A 149 -19.41 6.11 -1.11
N ASN A 150 -19.89 6.82 -0.10
CA ASN A 150 -20.47 8.14 -0.25
C ASN A 150 -19.36 9.16 0.03
N ILE A 151 -19.08 10.02 -0.95
CA ILE A 151 -18.01 11.02 -0.86
C ILE A 151 -18.53 12.37 -1.33
N MET A 152 -17.88 13.43 -0.89
CA MET A 152 -17.95 14.71 -1.60
C MET A 152 -17.17 14.58 -2.91
N ASP A 153 -17.68 15.14 -4.01
CA ASP A 153 -17.03 15.08 -5.32
C ASP A 153 -15.61 15.69 -5.27
N PRO A 154 -14.53 14.88 -5.40
CA PRO A 154 -13.18 15.34 -5.14
C PRO A 154 -12.62 16.17 -6.30
N GLN A 155 -11.66 17.03 -5.98
CA GLN A 155 -10.89 17.82 -6.95
C GLN A 155 -9.55 17.15 -7.32
N PRO A 156 -9.01 17.40 -8.52
CA PRO A 156 -7.62 17.07 -8.83
C PRO A 156 -6.65 17.92 -7.99
N TYR A 157 -5.44 17.43 -7.74
CA TYR A 157 -4.43 18.16 -6.95
C TYR A 157 -3.00 17.83 -7.40
N TYR A 158 -2.04 18.67 -7.01
CA TYR A 158 -0.64 18.52 -7.38
C TYR A 158 0.13 17.66 -6.35
N VAL A 159 1.01 16.78 -6.86
CA VAL A 159 2.01 16.11 -6.04
C VAL A 159 3.42 16.31 -6.61
N PRO A 160 4.45 16.39 -5.76
CA PRO A 160 5.84 16.43 -6.21
C PRO A 160 6.18 15.28 -7.17
N TYR A 161 6.97 15.58 -8.19
CA TYR A 161 7.51 14.63 -9.19
C TYR A 161 6.49 13.96 -10.13
N LYS A 162 5.22 13.79 -9.75
CA LYS A 162 4.17 13.23 -10.64
C LYS A 162 3.23 14.25 -11.25
N GLY A 163 3.28 15.51 -10.81
CA GLY A 163 2.42 16.56 -11.36
C GLY A 163 0.99 16.47 -10.86
N VAL A 164 0.03 16.76 -11.74
CA VAL A 164 -1.40 16.77 -11.39
C VAL A 164 -1.94 15.34 -11.32
N LEU A 165 -2.50 14.98 -10.17
CA LEU A 165 -3.27 13.76 -10.00
C LEU A 165 -4.75 14.04 -10.35
N PRO A 166 -5.35 13.24 -11.27
CA PRO A 166 -6.78 13.34 -11.58
C PRO A 166 -7.65 13.04 -10.36
N ARG A 167 -8.93 13.37 -10.42
CA ARG A 167 -9.92 13.07 -9.36
C ARG A 167 -9.90 11.59 -8.99
N HIS A 168 -9.73 11.27 -7.70
CA HIS A 168 -9.64 9.88 -7.24
C HIS A 168 -10.12 9.68 -5.81
N VAL A 169 -10.40 8.42 -5.49
CA VAL A 169 -10.72 7.94 -4.14
C VAL A 169 -9.70 6.91 -3.71
N HIS A 170 -9.15 7.09 -2.52
CA HIS A 170 -8.35 6.07 -1.86
C HIS A 170 -9.21 5.23 -0.93
N TYR A 171 -8.88 3.95 -0.85
CA TYR A 171 -9.55 3.06 0.09
C TYR A 171 -8.66 1.92 0.56
N ARG A 172 -8.99 1.39 1.74
CA ARG A 172 -8.43 0.17 2.31
C ARG A 172 -9.57 -0.77 2.67
N VAL A 173 -9.35 -2.06 2.43
CA VAL A 173 -10.28 -3.11 2.83
C VAL A 173 -9.77 -3.77 4.09
N CYS A 174 -10.62 -3.87 5.11
CA CYS A 174 -10.30 -4.62 6.31
C CYS A 174 -10.19 -6.13 6.00
N CYS A 175 -9.10 -6.71 6.47
CA CYS A 175 -8.87 -8.15 6.49
C CYS A 175 -9.31 -8.73 7.84
N SER A 176 -9.77 -9.98 7.84
CA SER A 176 -10.28 -10.71 9.02
C SER A 176 -9.25 -11.00 10.13
N SER A 177 -8.12 -10.30 10.17
CA SER A 177 -6.98 -10.56 11.06
C SER A 177 -6.47 -9.27 11.73
N GLY A 178 -7.32 -8.26 11.93
CA GLY A 178 -6.89 -6.97 12.48
C GLY A 178 -5.90 -6.23 11.59
N MET A 179 -6.04 -6.37 10.27
CA MET A 179 -5.14 -5.76 9.28
C MET A 179 -5.95 -4.99 8.25
N LEU A 180 -5.56 -3.76 7.97
CA LEU A 180 -5.98 -3.08 6.76
C LEU A 180 -5.13 -3.53 5.58
N GLY A 181 -5.79 -3.73 4.44
CA GLY A 181 -5.11 -3.93 3.16
C GLY A 181 -4.25 -2.72 2.77
N PRO A 182 -3.45 -2.87 1.69
CA PRO A 182 -2.72 -1.73 1.13
C PRO A 182 -3.71 -0.67 0.63
N VAL A 183 -3.23 0.56 0.49
CA VAL A 183 -3.99 1.64 -0.15
C VAL A 183 -4.25 1.26 -1.60
N ARG A 184 -5.51 1.34 -1.99
CA ARG A 184 -5.99 1.20 -3.37
C ARG A 184 -6.57 2.53 -3.81
N THR A 185 -6.47 2.81 -5.10
CA THR A 185 -6.95 4.07 -5.70
C THR A 185 -7.92 3.75 -6.83
N VAL A 186 -9.02 4.47 -6.90
CA VAL A 186 -9.94 4.48 -8.05
C VAL A 186 -9.97 5.90 -8.60
N TYR A 187 -9.65 6.07 -9.88
CA TYR A 187 -9.80 7.35 -10.57
C TYR A 187 -11.24 7.52 -11.04
N LEU A 188 -11.76 8.74 -10.90
CA LEU A 188 -13.08 9.12 -11.40
C LEU A 188 -12.93 9.67 -12.82
N ALA A 189 -13.92 9.42 -13.67
CA ALA A 189 -13.95 10.00 -15.00
C ALA A 189 -13.94 11.54 -14.91
N THR A 190 -13.14 12.17 -15.77
CA THR A 190 -13.12 13.62 -15.93
C THR A 190 -14.51 14.08 -16.36
N ARG A 191 -15.05 15.14 -15.75
CA ARG A 191 -16.20 15.83 -16.36
C ARG A 191 -15.65 16.59 -17.56
N GLU A 192 -16.26 16.42 -18.73
CA GLU A 192 -16.14 17.45 -19.76
C GLU A 192 -16.67 18.73 -19.14
N ILE A 193 -15.84 19.77 -19.10
CA ILE A 193 -16.29 21.11 -18.73
C ILE A 193 -17.09 21.58 -19.95
N ILE A 194 -18.42 21.48 -19.87
CA ILE A 194 -19.34 22.12 -20.82
C ILE A 194 -19.41 23.60 -20.48
#